data_AF-A0AAV8VJW6-F1
#
_entry.id   AF-A0AAV8VJW6-F1
#
_cell.length_a   1.000
_cell.length_b   1.000
_cell.length_c   1.000
_cell.angle_alpha   90.00
_cell.angle_beta   90.00
_cell.angle_gamma   90.00
#
_symmetry.space_group_name_H-M   'P 1'
#
loop_
_entity.id
_entity.type
_entity.pdbx_description
1 polymer ?
#
loop_
_entity_poly.entity_id
_entity_poly.type
_entity_poly.pdbx_seq_one_letter_code
_entity_poly.pdbx_strand_id
1 'polypeptide(L)'
;MDEKEAENIREILLNAVPKSSMAVHRKRFKSNENETINTLYEMPGPSTNPPSNRFDTESEPSPFSDIHIIFENARKSFLSETIFNVPIYPIRKCCLEVYETKIICNDIENTCNMTSFDLKKWQEERRYRITGSRCYGLYTYSKEDWETKSSKYFWPKMFSNKYTKYGILFEKEARETYSKNLNRHVVTCGLIISESNPFLAYSPDGIIIENNVPIKLLEIKCPFKGQEVTAVSLFHSCSYLKIENDRMVLNKKHTYYGQVQLGMAILNLKECDFIVYSSFDKTFLNIIVPFDVVYSQIMSFQLNPTALQISGVIPEKCHFIENWIR
;
A
#
# COMPACT_ATOMS: atom_id res chain seq x y z
N MET A 1 8.11 -11.72 -15.85
CA MET A 1 8.70 -12.50 -14.74
C MET A 1 9.22 -13.77 -15.36
N ASP A 2 10.50 -14.08 -15.19
CA ASP A 2 11.03 -15.33 -15.72
C ASP A 2 10.64 -16.51 -14.81
N GLU A 3 10.70 -17.72 -15.36
CA GLU A 3 10.27 -18.96 -14.70
C GLU A 3 11.07 -19.27 -13.43
N LYS A 4 12.32 -18.79 -13.37
CA LYS A 4 13.24 -19.01 -12.25
C LYS A 4 12.93 -18.07 -11.08
N GLU A 5 12.53 -16.83 -11.39
CA GLU A 5 12.05 -15.85 -10.42
C GLU A 5 10.72 -16.31 -9.79
N ALA A 6 9.81 -16.85 -10.61
CA ALA A 6 8.55 -17.44 -10.13
C ALA A 6 8.78 -18.64 -9.19
N GLU A 7 9.71 -19.54 -9.52
CA GLU A 7 10.03 -20.73 -8.71
C GLU A 7 10.71 -20.35 -7.38
N ASN A 8 11.59 -19.36 -7.39
CA ASN A 8 12.23 -18.84 -6.18
C ASN A 8 11.22 -18.16 -5.24
N ILE A 9 10.26 -17.41 -5.80
CA ILE A 9 9.15 -16.83 -5.04
C ILE A 9 8.27 -17.93 -4.42
N ARG A 10 7.99 -19.01 -5.16
CA ARG A 10 7.21 -20.17 -4.66
C ARG A 10 7.88 -20.83 -3.45
N GLU A 11 9.18 -21.12 -3.52
CA GLU A 11 9.96 -21.69 -2.41
C GLU A 11 9.94 -20.77 -1.17
N ILE A 12 10.07 -19.45 -1.36
CA ILE A 12 10.01 -18.49 -0.25
C ILE A 12 8.61 -18.45 0.39
N LEU A 13 7.53 -18.46 -0.41
CA LEU A 13 6.15 -18.46 0.08
C LEU A 13 5.80 -19.74 0.85
N LEU A 14 6.28 -20.90 0.39
CA LEU A 14 6.10 -22.19 1.08
C LEU A 14 6.80 -22.21 2.46
N ASN A 15 7.93 -21.51 2.58
CA ASN A 15 8.72 -21.45 3.81
C ASN A 15 8.29 -20.32 4.77
N ALA A 16 7.48 -19.36 4.33
CA ALA A 16 6.99 -18.23 5.12
C ALA A 16 5.74 -18.54 5.99
N VAL A 17 5.17 -19.75 5.88
CA VAL A 17 3.99 -20.17 6.66
C VAL A 17 4.42 -20.76 8.02
N PRO A 18 3.83 -20.32 9.16
CA PRO A 18 4.15 -20.87 10.48
C PRO A 18 3.92 -22.39 10.55
N LYS A 19 4.86 -23.10 11.19
CA LYS A 19 4.85 -24.57 11.33
C LYS A 19 3.57 -25.16 11.95
N SER A 20 2.74 -24.35 12.60
CA SER A 20 1.48 -24.77 13.23
C SER A 20 0.32 -25.04 12.25
N SER A 21 0.39 -24.64 10.97
CA SER A 21 -0.70 -24.86 9.99
C SER A 21 -0.44 -25.96 8.94
N MET A 22 0.72 -26.62 9.02
CA MET A 22 1.29 -27.48 7.96
C MET A 22 0.54 -28.79 7.65
N ALA A 23 -0.35 -29.27 8.52
CA ALA A 23 -0.98 -30.59 8.33
C ALA A 23 -2.07 -30.60 7.24
N VAL A 24 -2.76 -29.48 7.03
CA VAL A 24 -3.94 -29.42 6.14
C VAL A 24 -3.55 -29.00 4.71
N HIS A 25 -2.52 -28.17 4.55
CA HIS A 25 -2.13 -27.59 3.26
C HIS A 25 -1.33 -28.55 2.37
N ARG A 26 -0.53 -29.47 2.95
CA ARG A 26 0.31 -30.42 2.20
C ARG A 26 -0.44 -31.43 1.32
N LYS A 27 -1.67 -31.80 1.71
CA LYS A 27 -2.49 -32.77 0.94
C LYS A 27 -3.26 -32.13 -0.22
N ARG A 28 -3.46 -30.81 -0.21
CA ARG A 28 -4.42 -30.13 -1.09
C ARG A 28 -3.76 -29.33 -2.22
N PHE A 29 -2.48 -28.95 -2.07
CA PHE A 29 -1.71 -28.35 -3.17
C PHE A 29 -1.42 -29.34 -4.31
N LYS A 30 -1.14 -30.61 -3.99
CA LYS A 30 -0.87 -31.67 -4.98
C LYS A 30 -2.05 -31.99 -5.91
N SER A 31 -3.29 -31.59 -5.58
CA SER A 31 -4.46 -31.90 -6.40
C SER A 31 -4.77 -30.83 -7.46
N ASN A 32 -4.21 -29.62 -7.34
CA ASN A 32 -4.47 -28.50 -8.26
C ASN A 32 -3.33 -28.24 -9.26
N GLU A 33 -2.29 -29.09 -9.29
CA GLU A 33 -1.12 -28.96 -10.18
C GLU A 33 -1.46 -29.15 -11.68
N ASN A 34 -2.55 -29.84 -12.01
CA ASN A 34 -2.80 -30.30 -13.39
C ASN A 34 -3.68 -29.37 -14.26
N GLU A 35 -4.35 -28.35 -13.70
CA GLU A 35 -5.27 -27.50 -14.49
C GLU A 35 -4.69 -26.12 -14.86
N THR A 36 -3.68 -25.62 -14.16
CA THR A 36 -3.21 -24.22 -14.32
C THR A 36 -2.06 -24.04 -15.31
N ILE A 37 -1.49 -25.12 -15.85
CA ILE A 37 -0.28 -25.07 -16.70
C ILE A 37 -0.59 -24.73 -18.17
N ASN A 38 -1.84 -24.87 -18.62
CA ASN A 38 -2.18 -24.77 -20.05
C ASN A 38 -2.65 -23.40 -20.55
N THR A 39 -2.70 -22.34 -19.73
CA THR A 39 -3.22 -21.01 -20.15
C THR A 39 -2.18 -19.90 -20.26
N LEU A 40 -0.88 -20.20 -20.14
CA LEU A 40 0.20 -19.19 -20.13
C LEU A 40 1.07 -19.14 -21.41
N TYR A 41 0.76 -19.92 -22.44
CA TYR A 41 1.55 -19.95 -23.67
C TYR A 41 0.73 -19.53 -24.88
N GLU A 42 0.61 -18.22 -25.12
CA GLU A 42 0.47 -17.62 -26.46
C GLU A 42 0.53 -16.09 -26.37
N MET A 43 1.71 -15.50 -26.61
CA MET A 43 1.84 -14.08 -26.99
C MET A 43 2.76 -13.96 -28.22
N PRO A 44 2.38 -13.19 -29.26
CA PRO A 44 3.19 -13.03 -30.45
C PRO A 44 4.39 -12.09 -30.23
N GLY A 45 5.53 -12.43 -30.85
CA GLY A 45 6.83 -11.77 -30.67
C GLY A 45 6.97 -10.37 -31.30
N PRO A 46 8.10 -9.68 -31.03
CA PRO A 46 8.27 -8.25 -31.33
C PRO A 46 8.66 -7.98 -32.78
N SER A 47 8.00 -6.99 -33.38
CA SER A 47 8.37 -6.39 -34.67
C SER A 47 9.42 -5.29 -34.49
N THR A 48 10.53 -5.40 -35.21
CA THR A 48 11.64 -4.43 -35.25
C THR A 48 11.41 -3.37 -36.33
N ASN A 49 11.58 -2.08 -36.00
CA ASN A 49 12.12 -1.03 -36.88
C ASN A 49 12.46 0.25 -36.06
N PRO A 50 13.61 0.94 -36.30
CA PRO A 50 13.93 2.27 -35.76
C PRO A 50 13.76 3.37 -36.86
N PRO A 51 14.14 4.66 -36.66
CA PRO A 51 14.06 5.59 -35.52
C PRO A 51 13.39 6.96 -35.93
N SER A 52 13.24 7.94 -35.03
CA SER A 52 13.60 9.36 -35.34
C SER A 52 13.48 10.31 -34.14
N ASN A 53 14.51 11.18 -34.02
CA ASN A 53 14.52 12.38 -33.18
C ASN A 53 13.46 13.39 -33.64
N ARG A 54 12.66 13.91 -32.71
CA ARG A 54 12.11 15.27 -32.77
C ARG A 54 11.94 15.82 -31.37
N PHE A 55 12.57 16.98 -31.16
CA PHE A 55 12.35 17.86 -30.03
C PHE A 55 10.97 18.52 -30.12
N ASP A 56 10.43 18.82 -28.94
CA ASP A 56 9.37 19.76 -28.57
C ASP A 56 7.96 19.55 -29.15
N THR A 57 7.05 19.12 -28.29
CA THR A 57 5.67 19.64 -28.23
C THR A 57 5.18 19.61 -26.80
N GLU A 58 4.72 20.76 -26.29
CA GLU A 58 3.84 20.87 -25.13
C GLU A 58 2.71 19.84 -25.28
N SER A 59 2.62 18.91 -24.32
CA SER A 59 1.59 17.88 -24.33
C SER A 59 0.22 18.53 -24.19
N GLU A 60 -0.70 18.25 -25.12
CA GLU A 60 -2.09 18.65 -24.95
C GLU A 60 -2.63 18.15 -23.59
N PRO A 61 -3.42 18.98 -22.88
CA PRO A 61 -4.00 18.56 -21.61
C PRO A 61 -4.88 17.34 -21.81
N SER A 62 -4.68 16.30 -20.98
CA SER A 62 -5.50 15.09 -20.99
C SER A 62 -6.98 15.47 -20.80
N PRO A 63 -7.91 14.85 -21.55
CA PRO A 63 -9.35 15.06 -21.34
C PRO A 63 -9.84 14.48 -20.01
N PHE A 64 -9.02 13.65 -19.34
CA PHE A 64 -9.32 13.01 -18.07
C PHE A 64 -8.69 13.75 -16.89
N SER A 65 -9.39 13.76 -15.75
CA SER A 65 -8.85 14.28 -14.49
C SER A 65 -7.64 13.46 -14.02
N ASP A 66 -6.72 14.09 -13.28
CA ASP A 66 -5.57 13.39 -12.70
C ASP A 66 -5.99 12.20 -11.82
N ILE A 67 -7.12 12.31 -11.14
CA ILE A 67 -7.69 11.22 -10.33
C ILE A 67 -8.01 10.01 -11.20
N HIS A 68 -8.68 10.22 -12.33
CA HIS A 68 -9.01 9.14 -13.26
C HIS A 68 -7.73 8.44 -13.77
N ILE A 69 -6.71 9.23 -14.14
CA ILE A 69 -5.40 8.72 -14.57
C ILE A 69 -4.75 7.84 -13.48
N ILE A 70 -4.83 8.26 -12.21
CA ILE A 70 -4.31 7.48 -11.07
C ILE A 70 -5.02 6.12 -10.96
N PHE A 71 -6.35 6.08 -11.07
CA PHE A 71 -7.11 4.84 -10.99
C PHE A 71 -6.86 3.91 -12.20
N GLU A 72 -6.74 4.47 -13.41
CA GLU A 72 -6.34 3.70 -14.60
C GLU A 72 -4.96 3.06 -14.45
N ASN A 73 -4.02 3.73 -13.77
CA ASN A 73 -2.73 3.11 -13.47
C ASN A 73 -2.86 2.00 -12.42
N ALA A 74 -3.61 2.26 -11.33
CA ALA A 74 -3.84 1.30 -10.25
C ALA A 74 -4.48 -0.01 -10.73
N ARG A 75 -5.44 0.06 -11.67
CA ARG A 75 -6.10 -1.09 -12.30
C ARG A 75 -5.14 -2.07 -12.98
N LYS A 76 -3.97 -1.60 -13.41
CA LYS A 76 -2.93 -2.41 -14.08
C LYS A 76 -2.00 -3.13 -13.09
N SER A 77 -2.28 -3.07 -11.79
CA SER A 77 -1.47 -3.72 -10.76
C SER A 77 -1.59 -5.25 -10.81
N PHE A 78 -0.58 -5.92 -11.37
CA PHE A 78 -0.48 -7.39 -11.39
C PHE A 78 -0.52 -8.02 -9.98
N LEU A 79 0.02 -7.32 -8.97
CA LEU A 79 -0.02 -7.84 -7.61
C LEU A 79 -1.42 -7.77 -7.01
N SER A 80 -2.24 -6.81 -7.42
CA SER A 80 -3.65 -6.81 -7.06
C SER A 80 -4.38 -8.03 -7.65
N GLU A 81 -4.06 -8.41 -8.88
CA GLU A 81 -4.59 -9.64 -9.52
C GLU A 81 -4.10 -10.92 -8.83
N THR A 82 -2.84 -10.96 -8.40
CA THR A 82 -2.25 -12.15 -7.75
C THR A 82 -2.93 -12.46 -6.41
N ILE A 83 -3.39 -11.43 -5.67
CA ILE A 83 -4.15 -11.61 -4.43
C ILE A 83 -5.56 -12.12 -4.71
N PHE A 84 -6.19 -11.69 -5.81
CA PHE A 84 -7.54 -12.07 -6.21
C PHE A 84 -7.68 -13.59 -6.46
N ASN A 85 -6.61 -14.23 -6.92
CA ASN A 85 -6.60 -15.67 -7.21
C ASN A 85 -6.45 -16.57 -5.96
N VAL A 86 -6.36 -16.01 -4.75
CA VAL A 86 -6.34 -16.81 -3.52
C VAL A 86 -7.79 -17.11 -3.11
N PRO A 87 -8.23 -18.38 -3.13
CA PRO A 87 -9.61 -18.72 -2.84
C PRO A 87 -10.00 -18.27 -1.44
N ILE A 88 -10.99 -17.38 -1.37
CA ILE A 88 -11.57 -16.94 -0.10
C ILE A 88 -12.50 -18.05 0.39
N TYR A 89 -12.00 -18.86 1.34
CA TYR A 89 -12.75 -19.93 2.01
C TYR A 89 -13.98 -19.39 2.76
N PRO A 90 -15.00 -20.21 3.08
CA PRO A 90 -16.34 -19.72 3.41
C PRO A 90 -16.30 -18.70 4.55
N ILE A 91 -16.54 -17.46 4.13
CA ILE A 91 -16.77 -16.31 5.00
C ILE A 91 -18.04 -16.62 5.79
N ARG A 92 -18.00 -16.54 7.13
CA ARG A 92 -19.22 -16.68 7.95
C ARG A 92 -20.25 -15.62 7.50
N LYS A 93 -21.55 -15.90 7.61
CA LYS A 93 -22.61 -14.99 7.13
C LYS A 93 -22.42 -13.52 7.58
N CYS A 94 -22.08 -13.29 8.84
CA CYS A 94 -21.87 -11.94 9.37
C CYS A 94 -20.57 -11.27 8.85
N CYS A 95 -19.53 -12.05 8.56
CA CYS A 95 -18.32 -11.53 7.92
C CYS A 95 -18.60 -11.19 6.45
N LEU A 96 -19.48 -11.96 5.79
CA LEU A 96 -19.91 -11.69 4.42
C LEU A 96 -20.75 -10.41 4.37
N GLU A 97 -21.66 -10.23 5.32
CA GLU A 97 -22.44 -9.00 5.45
C GLU A 97 -21.54 -7.77 5.64
N VAL A 98 -20.52 -7.83 6.51
CA VAL A 98 -19.55 -6.73 6.65
C VAL A 98 -18.79 -6.51 5.34
N TYR A 99 -18.38 -7.59 4.67
CA TYR A 99 -17.68 -7.49 3.40
C TYR A 99 -18.54 -6.78 2.34
N GLU A 100 -19.77 -7.25 2.13
CA GLU A 100 -20.70 -6.73 1.14
C GLU A 100 -21.17 -5.30 1.45
N THR A 101 -21.36 -4.96 2.73
CA THR A 101 -21.96 -3.67 3.11
C THR A 101 -20.95 -2.59 3.52
N LYS A 102 -19.73 -2.96 3.91
CA LYS A 102 -18.70 -2.03 4.44
C LYS A 102 -17.37 -2.08 3.70
N ILE A 103 -17.04 -3.17 3.01
CA ILE A 103 -15.75 -3.33 2.33
C ILE A 103 -15.91 -3.15 0.83
N ILE A 104 -16.87 -3.81 0.19
CA ILE A 104 -17.15 -3.57 -1.23
C ILE A 104 -17.45 -2.08 -1.44
N CYS A 105 -16.82 -1.49 -2.45
CA CYS A 105 -17.01 -0.09 -2.83
C CYS A 105 -17.27 -0.05 -4.33
N ASN A 106 -18.49 0.33 -4.71
CA ASN A 106 -18.89 0.37 -6.11
C ASN A 106 -18.42 1.63 -6.84
N ASP A 107 -18.00 2.66 -6.10
CA ASP A 107 -17.57 3.95 -6.65
C ASP A 107 -16.31 4.44 -5.92
N ILE A 108 -15.19 3.82 -6.29
CA ILE A 108 -13.88 4.08 -5.68
C ILE A 108 -13.35 5.48 -6.01
N GLU A 109 -13.67 6.03 -7.19
CA GLU A 109 -13.22 7.37 -7.62
C GLU A 109 -13.94 8.46 -6.84
N ASN A 110 -15.27 8.39 -6.73
CA ASN A 110 -16.02 9.34 -5.90
C ASN A 110 -15.66 9.19 -4.41
N THR A 111 -15.45 7.97 -3.93
CA THR A 111 -14.99 7.75 -2.56
C THR A 111 -13.63 8.40 -2.31
N CYS A 112 -12.70 8.28 -3.25
CA CYS A 112 -11.42 8.99 -3.20
C CYS A 112 -11.60 10.51 -3.16
N ASN A 113 -12.49 11.07 -3.99
CA ASN A 113 -12.79 12.50 -3.96
C ASN A 113 -13.38 12.95 -2.63
N MET A 114 -14.42 12.28 -2.12
CA MET A 114 -15.04 12.63 -0.84
C MET A 114 -14.05 12.59 0.33
N THR A 115 -13.22 11.54 0.36
CA THR A 115 -12.26 11.32 1.45
C THR A 115 -11.07 12.28 1.41
N SER A 116 -10.91 13.11 0.37
CA SER A 116 -9.88 14.14 0.32
C SER A 116 -10.22 15.39 1.15
N PHE A 117 -11.50 15.59 1.47
CA PHE A 117 -11.97 16.76 2.25
C PHE A 117 -12.89 16.39 3.43
N ASP A 118 -13.50 15.21 3.44
CA ASP A 118 -14.31 14.71 4.55
C ASP A 118 -13.51 13.73 5.43
N LEU A 119 -13.00 14.25 6.54
CA LEU A 119 -12.25 13.46 7.52
C LEU A 119 -13.08 12.32 8.12
N LYS A 120 -14.39 12.51 8.33
CA LYS A 120 -15.27 11.48 8.91
C LYS A 120 -15.43 10.34 7.92
N LYS A 121 -15.73 10.65 6.65
CA LYS A 121 -15.81 9.65 5.57
C LYS A 121 -14.47 8.92 5.40
N TRP A 122 -13.36 9.64 5.43
CA TRP A 122 -12.01 9.05 5.38
C TRP A 122 -11.77 8.06 6.53
N GLN A 123 -12.18 8.40 7.76
CA GLN A 123 -12.07 7.52 8.92
C GLN A 123 -12.98 6.29 8.81
N GLU A 124 -14.20 6.45 8.31
CA GLU A 124 -15.17 5.36 8.12
C GLU A 124 -14.68 4.34 7.10
N GLU A 125 -14.25 4.78 5.92
CA GLU A 125 -13.74 3.91 4.86
C GLU A 125 -12.48 3.15 5.29
N ARG A 126 -11.60 3.78 6.07
CA ARG A 126 -10.37 3.16 6.57
C ARG A 126 -10.59 2.19 7.73
N ARG A 127 -11.75 2.22 8.39
CA ARG A 127 -12.02 1.43 9.59
C ARG A 127 -11.94 -0.06 9.29
N TYR A 128 -12.56 -0.48 8.19
CA TYR A 128 -12.71 -1.88 7.78
C TYR A 128 -11.67 -2.33 6.76
N ARG A 129 -10.73 -1.45 6.37
CA ARG A 129 -9.70 -1.72 5.38
C ARG A 129 -8.31 -1.81 6.01
N ILE A 130 -7.44 -2.57 5.35
CA ILE A 130 -6.01 -2.59 5.60
C ILE A 130 -5.41 -1.40 4.86
N THR A 131 -4.73 -0.54 5.62
CA THR A 131 -4.15 0.69 5.07
C THR A 131 -2.65 0.71 5.25
N GLY A 132 -1.95 1.48 4.41
CA GLY A 132 -0.48 1.62 4.44
C GLY A 132 0.10 1.79 5.84
N SER A 133 -0.39 2.77 6.61
CA SER A 133 0.15 3.04 7.96
C SER A 133 -0.14 1.96 9.02
N ARG A 134 -0.91 0.92 8.66
CA ARG A 134 -1.38 -0.11 9.59
C ARG A 134 -1.02 -1.54 9.15
N CYS A 135 -0.67 -1.73 7.87
CA CYS A 135 -0.43 -3.03 7.27
C CYS A 135 0.74 -3.77 7.92
N TYR A 136 1.84 -3.06 8.20
CA TYR A 136 3.04 -3.66 8.79
C TYR A 136 2.75 -4.33 10.14
N GLY A 137 1.90 -3.70 10.95
CA GLY A 137 1.53 -4.24 12.26
C GLY A 137 0.66 -5.49 12.20
N LEU A 138 -0.01 -5.77 11.07
CA LEU A 138 -0.71 -7.03 10.82
C LEU A 138 0.26 -8.06 10.22
N TYR A 139 1.00 -7.65 9.19
CA TYR A 139 2.03 -8.42 8.51
C TYR A 139 3.05 -9.04 9.49
N THR A 140 3.60 -8.26 10.43
CA THR A 140 4.61 -8.76 11.36
C THR A 140 4.04 -9.30 12.68
N TYR A 141 2.73 -9.50 12.79
CA TYR A 141 2.13 -9.96 14.04
C TYR A 141 2.39 -11.47 14.23
N SER A 142 3.06 -11.81 15.33
CA SER A 142 3.46 -13.19 15.64
C SER A 142 2.89 -13.72 16.96
N LYS A 143 2.08 -12.93 17.67
CA LYS A 143 1.44 -13.36 18.91
C LYS A 143 0.13 -14.10 18.59
N GLU A 144 -0.33 -14.91 19.52
CA GLU A 144 -1.57 -15.69 19.37
C GLU A 144 -2.84 -14.92 19.81
N ASP A 145 -2.69 -13.76 20.45
CA ASP A 145 -3.80 -12.92 20.95
C ASP A 145 -4.42 -12.07 19.83
N TRP A 146 -5.11 -12.74 18.90
CA TRP A 146 -5.70 -12.08 17.74
C TRP A 146 -7.03 -11.40 18.03
N GLU A 147 -7.77 -11.84 19.04
CA GLU A 147 -9.01 -11.19 19.48
C GLU A 147 -8.76 -9.75 19.98
N THR A 148 -7.74 -9.56 20.81
CA THR A 148 -7.37 -8.21 21.26
C THR A 148 -6.80 -7.38 20.10
N LYS A 149 -6.02 -8.01 19.22
CA LYS A 149 -5.40 -7.34 18.06
C LYS A 149 -6.47 -6.82 17.10
N SER A 150 -7.47 -7.63 16.76
CA SER A 150 -8.56 -7.29 15.86
C SER A 150 -9.47 -6.22 16.43
N SER A 151 -9.87 -6.36 17.70
CA SER A 151 -10.68 -5.35 18.39
C SER A 151 -10.01 -3.97 18.36
N LYS A 152 -8.72 -3.89 18.71
CA LYS A 152 -7.95 -2.63 18.64
C LYS A 152 -7.73 -2.14 17.22
N TYR A 153 -7.74 -3.04 16.24
CA TYR A 153 -7.63 -2.69 14.83
C TYR A 153 -8.92 -2.02 14.35
N PHE A 154 -10.07 -2.68 14.42
CA PHE A 154 -11.31 -2.11 13.88
C PHE A 154 -11.88 -0.97 14.74
N TRP A 155 -11.54 -0.91 16.03
CA TRP A 155 -11.93 0.16 16.95
C TRP A 155 -10.72 0.81 17.62
N PRO A 156 -9.88 1.54 16.84
CA PRO A 156 -8.71 2.19 17.40
C PRO A 156 -9.14 3.33 18.33
N LYS A 157 -8.49 3.45 19.48
CA LYS A 157 -8.64 4.66 20.32
C LYS A 157 -8.13 5.86 19.55
N MET A 158 -8.90 6.95 19.56
CA MET A 158 -8.46 8.20 18.95
C MET A 158 -7.18 8.67 19.66
N PHE A 159 -6.12 8.87 18.88
CA PHE A 159 -4.81 9.25 19.38
C PHE A 159 -4.35 10.51 18.65
N SER A 160 -4.03 11.54 19.42
CA SER A 160 -3.45 12.77 18.91
C SER A 160 -2.39 13.22 19.90
N ASN A 161 -1.15 13.35 19.44
CA ASN A 161 -0.04 13.85 20.24
C ASN A 161 0.65 15.01 19.50
N LYS A 162 1.62 15.65 20.16
CA LYS A 162 2.39 16.76 19.57
C LYS A 162 3.07 16.39 18.25
N TYR A 163 3.54 15.15 18.11
CA TYR A 163 4.21 14.65 16.91
C TYR A 163 3.24 14.53 15.72
N THR A 164 2.04 13.98 15.94
CA THR A 164 1.00 13.84 14.91
C THR A 164 0.48 15.21 14.47
N LYS A 165 0.20 16.11 15.42
CA LYS A 165 -0.26 17.48 15.11
C LYS A 165 0.78 18.25 14.30
N TYR A 166 2.05 18.12 14.67
CA TYR A 166 3.15 18.74 13.94
C TYR A 166 3.29 18.17 12.52
N GLY A 167 3.18 16.85 12.37
CA GLY A 167 3.15 16.19 11.06
C GLY A 167 2.11 16.79 10.12
N ILE A 168 0.86 16.84 10.59
CA ILE A 168 -0.28 17.40 9.82
C ILE A 168 -0.05 18.87 9.47
N LEU A 169 0.49 19.66 10.40
CA LEU A 169 0.71 21.10 10.20
C LEU A 169 1.70 21.38 9.06
N PHE A 170 2.78 20.60 8.97
CA PHE A 170 3.88 20.87 8.03
C PHE A 170 3.85 20.04 6.75
N GLU A 171 2.97 19.03 6.64
CA GLU A 171 2.89 18.17 5.46
C GLU A 171 2.63 18.96 4.17
N LYS A 172 1.74 19.96 4.22
CA LYS A 172 1.47 20.83 3.06
C LYS A 172 2.69 21.65 2.66
N GLU A 173 3.37 22.28 3.63
CA GLU A 173 4.60 23.07 3.36
C GLU A 173 5.71 22.17 2.79
N ALA A 174 5.87 20.96 3.32
CA ALA A 174 6.82 19.97 2.84
C ALA A 174 6.55 19.58 1.38
N ARG A 175 5.28 19.31 1.04
CA ARG A 175 4.84 18.97 -0.32
C ARG A 175 5.10 20.10 -1.31
N GLU A 176 4.74 21.33 -0.94
CA GLU A 176 4.97 22.52 -1.78
C GLU A 176 6.47 22.77 -1.99
N THR A 177 7.28 22.59 -0.94
CA THR A 177 8.74 22.70 -1.00
C THR A 177 9.33 21.65 -1.93
N TYR A 178 8.91 20.39 -1.79
CA TYR A 178 9.33 19.29 -2.67
C TYR A 178 8.96 19.56 -4.14
N SER A 179 7.69 19.89 -4.40
CA SER A 179 7.17 20.14 -5.74
C SER A 179 7.91 21.28 -6.43
N LYS A 180 8.13 22.39 -5.72
CA LYS A 180 8.85 23.56 -6.24
C LYS A 180 10.34 23.26 -6.48
N ASN A 181 11.03 22.69 -5.49
CA ASN A 181 12.49 22.51 -5.56
C ASN A 181 12.90 21.49 -6.61
N LEU A 182 12.06 20.49 -6.88
CA LEU A 182 12.34 19.44 -7.87
C LEU A 182 11.54 19.60 -9.18
N ASN A 183 10.78 20.69 -9.33
CA ASN A 183 9.90 20.95 -10.47
C ASN A 183 9.01 19.75 -10.82
N ARG A 184 8.27 19.25 -9.82
CA ARG A 184 7.40 18.07 -9.96
C ARG A 184 5.93 18.45 -9.89
N HIS A 185 5.13 17.92 -10.82
CA HIS A 185 3.67 17.96 -10.73
C HIS A 185 3.21 16.90 -9.71
N VAL A 186 2.74 17.37 -8.55
CA VAL A 186 2.27 16.51 -7.46
C VAL A 186 0.76 16.66 -7.32
N VAL A 187 0.04 15.56 -7.50
CA VAL A 187 -1.40 15.50 -7.34
C VAL A 187 -1.74 14.91 -5.98
N THR A 188 -2.57 15.61 -5.22
CA THR A 188 -3.14 15.09 -3.97
C THR A 188 -4.49 14.45 -4.22
N CYS A 189 -4.78 13.34 -3.53
CA CYS A 189 -6.06 12.66 -3.60
C CYS A 189 -6.43 12.10 -2.21
N GLY A 190 -7.66 11.58 -2.07
CA GLY A 190 -8.11 10.97 -0.83
C GLY A 190 -7.65 9.52 -0.68
N LEU A 191 -8.54 8.68 -0.17
CA LEU A 191 -8.30 7.25 -0.01
C LEU A 191 -8.47 6.53 -1.35
N ILE A 192 -7.40 5.93 -1.84
CA ILE A 192 -7.39 5.01 -2.98
C ILE A 192 -7.72 3.61 -2.48
N ILE A 193 -8.87 3.09 -2.88
CA ILE A 193 -9.30 1.71 -2.59
C ILE A 193 -8.87 0.83 -3.75
N SER A 194 -8.26 -0.32 -3.47
CA SER A 194 -7.92 -1.29 -4.52
C SER A 194 -9.20 -1.91 -5.08
N GLU A 195 -9.38 -1.82 -6.40
CA GLU A 195 -10.56 -2.36 -7.08
C GLU A 195 -10.61 -3.89 -6.99
N SER A 196 -9.49 -4.56 -7.26
CA SER A 196 -9.40 -6.02 -7.17
C SER A 196 -9.45 -6.54 -5.73
N ASN A 197 -9.01 -5.74 -4.75
CA ASN A 197 -8.93 -6.13 -3.34
C ASN A 197 -9.48 -5.03 -2.44
N PRO A 198 -10.80 -4.85 -2.34
CA PRO A 198 -11.38 -3.69 -1.67
C PRO A 198 -11.02 -3.64 -0.17
N PHE A 199 -10.70 -4.75 0.48
CA PHE A 199 -10.15 -4.75 1.83
C PHE A 199 -8.78 -4.05 1.98
N LEU A 200 -8.11 -3.68 0.88
CA LEU A 200 -6.88 -2.88 0.85
C LEU A 200 -7.15 -1.44 0.39
N ALA A 201 -6.49 -0.48 1.02
CA ALA A 201 -6.52 0.92 0.60
C ALA A 201 -5.25 1.69 0.97
N TYR A 202 -5.02 2.82 0.32
CA TYR A 202 -3.88 3.72 0.59
C TYR A 202 -4.31 5.18 0.53
N SER A 203 -3.73 6.03 1.38
CA SER A 203 -3.90 7.48 1.32
C SER A 203 -2.53 8.08 1.04
N PRO A 204 -2.21 8.44 -0.21
CA PRO A 204 -0.92 8.99 -0.56
C PRO A 204 -0.80 10.45 -0.13
N ASP A 205 0.39 10.87 0.29
CA ASP A 205 0.67 12.28 0.53
C ASP A 205 0.77 13.05 -0.80
N GLY A 206 1.02 12.34 -1.90
CA GLY A 206 0.87 12.81 -3.27
C GLY A 206 1.25 11.74 -4.29
N ILE A 207 0.89 11.97 -5.54
CA ILE A 207 1.32 11.16 -6.69
C ILE A 207 2.03 12.09 -7.68
N ILE A 208 3.23 11.71 -8.09
CA ILE A 208 3.97 12.46 -9.10
C ILE A 208 3.46 12.00 -10.47
N ILE A 209 2.94 12.95 -11.26
CA ILE A 209 2.47 12.71 -12.63
C ILE A 209 3.41 13.41 -13.61
N GLU A 210 3.85 12.68 -14.63
CA GLU A 210 4.67 13.21 -15.72
C GLU A 210 4.04 12.74 -17.05
N ASN A 211 3.78 13.68 -17.97
CA ASN A 211 3.13 13.39 -19.26
C ASN A 211 1.84 12.56 -19.14
N ASN A 212 0.96 12.92 -18.19
CA ASN A 212 -0.29 12.19 -17.88
C ASN A 212 -0.09 10.73 -17.43
N VAL A 213 1.10 10.39 -16.91
CA VAL A 213 1.40 9.06 -16.36
C VAL A 213 1.81 9.20 -14.89
N PRO A 214 1.17 8.47 -13.96
CA PRO A 214 1.65 8.35 -12.58
C PRO A 214 2.99 7.61 -12.57
N ILE A 215 4.04 8.28 -12.09
CA ILE A 215 5.40 7.71 -12.13
C ILE A 215 5.92 7.32 -10.75
N LYS A 216 5.52 8.04 -9.69
CA LYS A 216 6.03 7.80 -8.34
C LYS A 216 5.02 8.13 -7.25
N LEU A 217 5.16 7.42 -6.14
CA LEU A 217 4.46 7.72 -4.89
C LEU A 217 5.24 8.79 -4.11
N LEU A 218 4.54 9.79 -3.56
CA LEU A 218 5.10 10.69 -2.56
C LEU A 218 4.61 10.27 -1.17
N GLU A 219 5.55 10.07 -0.25
CA GLU A 219 5.26 9.85 1.17
C GLU A 219 6.12 10.79 2.01
N ILE A 220 5.51 11.59 2.88
CA ILE A 220 6.13 12.67 3.62
C ILE A 220 6.10 12.35 5.11
N LYS A 221 7.22 12.62 5.78
CA LYS A 221 7.33 12.64 7.24
C LYS A 221 7.91 13.97 7.68
N CYS A 222 7.24 14.60 8.64
CA CYS A 222 7.74 15.79 9.31
C CYS A 222 7.99 15.44 10.79
N PRO A 223 9.19 14.96 11.15
CA PRO A 223 9.52 14.65 12.54
C PRO A 223 9.47 15.92 13.39
N PHE A 224 8.95 15.84 14.61
CA PHE A 224 8.86 16.99 15.52
C PHE A 224 10.21 17.68 15.78
N LYS A 225 11.32 16.93 15.75
CA LYS A 225 12.67 17.50 15.89
C LYS A 225 13.05 18.42 14.72
N GLY A 226 12.37 18.31 13.58
CA GLY A 226 12.59 19.12 12.39
C GLY A 226 12.27 20.59 12.55
N GLN A 227 11.72 21.02 13.69
CA GLN A 227 11.58 22.43 14.04
C GLN A 227 12.86 23.06 14.60
N GLU A 228 13.83 22.23 15.01
CA GLU A 228 15.08 22.64 15.68
C GLU A 228 16.33 22.29 14.88
N VAL A 229 16.24 21.34 13.95
CA VAL A 229 17.41 20.81 13.23
C VAL A 229 17.12 20.65 11.75
N THR A 230 18.17 20.78 10.95
CA THR A 230 18.15 20.61 9.49
C THR A 230 17.77 19.18 9.07
N ALA A 231 17.37 18.99 7.80
CA ALA A 231 17.02 17.67 7.29
C ALA A 231 18.18 16.67 7.36
N VAL A 232 19.42 17.10 7.10
CA VAL A 232 20.62 16.26 7.25
C VAL A 232 20.78 15.78 8.70
N SER A 233 20.53 16.66 9.67
CA SER A 233 20.61 16.31 11.10
C SER A 233 19.49 15.36 11.54
N LEU A 234 18.32 15.42 10.89
CA LEU A 234 17.20 14.52 11.18
C LEU A 234 17.55 13.05 10.95
N PHE A 235 18.44 12.76 10.00
CA PHE A 235 18.91 11.39 9.73
C PHE A 235 19.29 10.64 11.01
N HIS A 236 20.10 11.26 11.87
CA HIS A 236 20.57 10.66 13.12
C HIS A 236 19.47 10.41 14.17
N SER A 237 18.31 11.03 14.01
CA SER A 237 17.15 10.88 14.91
C SER A 237 16.05 9.98 14.36
N CYS A 238 16.18 9.52 13.11
CA CYS A 238 15.16 8.73 12.43
C CYS A 238 15.53 7.25 12.42
N SER A 239 14.97 6.46 13.33
CA SER A 239 15.20 5.00 13.41
C SER A 239 14.74 4.21 12.18
N TYR A 240 13.96 4.84 11.33
CA TYR A 240 13.49 4.30 10.06
C TYR A 240 14.45 4.53 8.89
N LEU A 241 15.54 5.28 9.08
CA LEU A 241 16.61 5.45 8.10
C LEU A 241 17.87 4.70 8.54
N LYS A 242 18.66 4.23 7.56
CA LYS A 242 19.98 3.63 7.79
C LYS A 242 20.89 3.89 6.59
N ILE A 243 22.20 3.69 6.77
CA ILE A 243 23.16 3.64 5.65
C ILE A 243 23.35 2.18 5.23
N GLU A 244 23.20 1.91 3.93
CA GLU A 244 23.57 0.64 3.31
C GLU A 244 24.33 0.94 2.01
N ASN A 245 25.50 0.33 1.82
CA ASN A 245 26.37 0.55 0.66
C ASN A 245 26.60 2.05 0.37
N ASP A 246 26.96 2.81 1.41
CA ASP A 246 27.18 4.27 1.37
C ASP A 246 25.99 5.11 0.90
N ARG A 247 24.78 4.55 0.93
CA ARG A 247 23.54 5.24 0.59
C ARG A 247 22.57 5.25 1.76
N MET A 248 21.87 6.38 1.91
CA MET A 248 20.76 6.48 2.85
C MET A 248 19.55 5.73 2.29
N VAL A 249 19.02 4.79 3.07
CA VAL A 249 17.89 3.94 2.67
C VAL A 249 16.85 3.86 3.77
N LEU A 250 15.59 3.59 3.37
CA LEU A 250 14.51 3.30 4.30
C LEU A 250 14.68 1.89 4.88
N ASN A 251 14.57 1.77 6.20
CA ASN A 251 14.75 0.51 6.89
C ASN A 251 13.61 -0.47 6.58
N LYS A 252 13.94 -1.59 5.89
CA LYS A 252 13.00 -2.66 5.54
C LYS A 252 12.26 -3.28 6.74
N LYS A 253 12.83 -3.18 7.95
CA LYS A 253 12.22 -3.66 9.20
C LYS A 253 11.39 -2.59 9.93
N HIS A 254 11.11 -1.47 9.28
CA HIS A 254 10.29 -0.39 9.83
C HIS A 254 8.91 -0.33 9.17
N THR A 255 7.90 0.11 9.92
CA THR A 255 6.51 0.18 9.44
C THR A 255 6.34 1.04 8.19
N TYR A 256 7.16 2.08 8.02
CA TYR A 256 7.11 2.95 6.85
C TYR A 256 7.53 2.25 5.57
N TYR A 257 8.40 1.23 5.65
CA TYR A 257 8.75 0.44 4.47
C TYR A 257 7.54 -0.39 4.01
N GLY A 258 6.89 -1.11 4.93
CA GLY A 258 5.64 -1.84 4.60
C GLY A 258 4.54 -0.92 4.09
N GLN A 259 4.43 0.29 4.64
CA GLN A 259 3.50 1.31 4.19
C GLN A 259 3.71 1.66 2.71
N VAL A 260 4.89 2.14 2.32
CA VAL A 260 5.13 2.57 0.93
C VAL A 260 5.11 1.41 -0.05
N GLN A 261 5.52 0.20 0.37
CA GLN A 261 5.41 -1.00 -0.46
C GLN A 261 3.95 -1.36 -0.75
N LEU A 262 3.06 -1.25 0.26
CA LEU A 262 1.62 -1.46 0.03
C LEU A 262 1.05 -0.39 -0.90
N GLY A 263 1.44 0.88 -0.71
CA GLY A 263 1.01 1.98 -1.57
C GLY A 263 1.40 1.78 -3.02
N MET A 264 2.69 1.47 -3.27
CA MET A 264 3.19 1.17 -4.60
C MET A 264 2.51 -0.04 -5.25
N ALA A 265 2.23 -1.10 -4.47
CA ALA A 265 1.49 -2.26 -4.96
C ALA A 265 0.05 -1.90 -5.38
N ILE A 266 -0.69 -1.15 -4.56
CA ILE A 266 -2.08 -0.74 -4.87
C ILE A 266 -2.12 0.20 -6.08
N LEU A 267 -1.18 1.14 -6.15
CA LEU A 267 -1.16 2.20 -7.15
C LEU A 267 -0.44 1.80 -8.45
N ASN A 268 0.15 0.60 -8.52
CA ASN A 268 1.00 0.14 -9.62
C ASN A 268 2.17 1.10 -9.91
N LEU A 269 2.90 1.49 -8.85
CA LEU A 269 4.04 2.40 -8.94
C LEU A 269 5.34 1.64 -8.66
N LYS A 270 6.42 2.03 -9.33
CA LYS A 270 7.72 1.34 -9.24
C LYS A 270 8.67 1.97 -8.22
N GLU A 271 8.35 3.16 -7.76
CA GLU A 271 9.23 3.95 -6.90
C GLU A 271 8.42 4.92 -6.02
N CYS A 272 8.94 5.16 -4.83
CA CYS A 272 8.45 6.17 -3.90
C CYS A 272 9.56 7.16 -3.56
N ASP A 273 9.26 8.45 -3.68
CA ASP A 273 10.04 9.52 -3.08
C ASP A 273 9.58 9.66 -1.62
N PHE A 274 10.41 9.17 -0.69
CA PHE A 274 10.13 9.24 0.75
C PHE A 274 10.83 10.46 1.35
N ILE A 275 10.04 11.47 1.72
CA ILE A 275 10.52 12.78 2.14
C ILE A 275 10.58 12.87 3.65
N VAL A 276 11.74 13.27 4.17
CA VAL A 276 11.89 13.66 5.59
C VAL A 276 12.16 15.16 5.67
N TYR A 277 11.14 15.89 6.11
CA TYR A 277 11.12 17.35 6.07
C TYR A 277 11.56 17.99 7.38
N SER A 278 12.35 19.06 7.27
CA SER A 278 12.77 19.96 8.33
C SER A 278 12.09 21.31 8.14
N SER A 279 11.22 21.72 9.06
CA SER A 279 10.60 23.05 9.04
C SER A 279 11.55 24.15 9.53
N PHE A 280 12.66 23.78 10.17
CA PHE A 280 13.65 24.71 10.72
C PHE A 280 14.28 25.58 9.62
N ASP A 281 14.69 24.95 8.53
CA ASP A 281 15.37 25.57 7.39
C ASP A 281 14.69 25.27 6.05
N LYS A 282 13.50 24.65 6.10
CA LYS A 282 12.70 24.23 4.93
C LYS A 282 13.47 23.31 3.97
N THR A 283 14.39 22.50 4.52
CA THR A 283 15.10 21.48 3.74
C THR A 283 14.43 20.11 3.89
N PHE A 284 14.76 19.18 3.01
CA PHE A 284 14.31 17.79 3.13
C PHE A 284 15.37 16.79 2.67
N LEU A 285 15.29 15.58 3.21
CA LEU A 285 15.94 14.39 2.65
C LEU A 285 14.96 13.73 1.68
N ASN A 286 15.42 13.39 0.47
CA ASN A 286 14.66 12.54 -0.46
C ASN A 286 15.29 11.15 -0.48
N ILE A 287 14.59 10.17 0.09
CA ILE A 287 14.99 8.77 0.10
C ILE A 287 14.20 8.06 -0.99
N ILE A 288 14.89 7.63 -2.04
CA ILE A 288 14.28 6.88 -3.13
C ILE A 288 14.08 5.42 -2.69
N VAL A 289 12.81 4.99 -2.63
CA VAL A 289 12.43 3.63 -2.24
C VAL A 289 11.92 2.89 -3.47
N PRO A 290 12.68 1.93 -4.03
CA PRO A 290 12.21 1.13 -5.13
C PRO A 290 11.13 0.14 -4.67
N PHE A 291 10.24 -0.22 -5.59
CA PHE A 291 9.28 -1.28 -5.37
C PHE A 291 9.99 -2.63 -5.20
N ASP A 292 9.70 -3.32 -4.11
CA ASP A 292 10.24 -4.63 -3.76
C ASP A 292 9.11 -5.66 -3.94
N VAL A 293 9.12 -6.31 -5.10
CA VAL A 293 8.08 -7.27 -5.52
C VAL A 293 8.00 -8.43 -4.53
N VAL A 294 9.15 -8.97 -4.09
CA VAL A 294 9.21 -10.11 -3.18
C VAL A 294 8.65 -9.72 -1.81
N TYR A 295 9.08 -8.59 -1.26
CA TYR A 295 8.54 -8.07 0.00
C TYR A 295 7.02 -7.87 -0.10
N SER A 296 6.56 -7.26 -1.19
CA SER A 296 5.16 -6.94 -1.39
C SER A 296 4.29 -8.19 -1.57
N GLN A 297 4.79 -9.22 -2.24
CA GLN A 297 4.10 -10.51 -2.36
C GLN A 297 3.97 -11.21 -1.01
N ILE A 298 5.04 -11.29 -0.22
CA ILE A 298 5.02 -11.91 1.11
C ILE A 298 4.04 -11.16 2.01
N MET A 299 4.12 -9.82 2.02
CA MET A 299 3.22 -8.98 2.80
C MET A 299 1.77 -9.19 2.36
N SER A 300 1.48 -9.11 1.06
CA SER A 300 0.13 -9.30 0.52
C SER A 300 -0.45 -10.69 0.81
N PHE A 301 0.37 -11.74 0.75
CA PHE A 301 -0.04 -13.08 1.13
C PHE A 301 -0.46 -13.14 2.60
N GLN A 302 0.27 -12.51 3.52
CA GLN A 302 -0.11 -12.50 4.94
C GLN A 302 -1.30 -11.59 5.26
N LEU A 303 -1.52 -10.54 4.45
CA LEU A 303 -2.64 -9.62 4.59
C LEU A 303 -3.93 -10.13 3.93
N ASN A 304 -3.92 -11.27 3.24
CA ASN A 304 -5.11 -11.76 2.56
C ASN A 304 -6.24 -12.11 3.56
N PRO A 305 -7.52 -11.96 3.19
CA PRO A 305 -8.65 -12.11 4.13
C PRO A 305 -8.73 -13.48 4.76
N THR A 306 -8.40 -14.54 4.02
CA THR A 306 -8.37 -15.91 4.53
C THR A 306 -7.29 -16.08 5.60
N ALA A 307 -6.07 -15.60 5.36
CA ALA A 307 -4.98 -15.63 6.32
C ALA A 307 -5.34 -14.85 7.58
N LEU A 308 -5.98 -13.69 7.41
CA LEU A 308 -6.47 -12.87 8.52
C LEU A 308 -7.63 -13.51 9.27
N GLN A 309 -8.54 -14.22 8.59
CA GLN A 309 -9.62 -14.97 9.23
C GLN A 309 -9.10 -16.18 10.00
N ILE A 310 -8.19 -16.96 9.42
CA ILE A 310 -7.47 -18.05 10.11
C ILE A 310 -6.75 -17.51 11.34
N SER A 311 -6.21 -16.31 11.19
CA SER A 311 -5.56 -15.57 12.27
C SER A 311 -6.56 -14.83 13.17
N GLY A 312 -7.87 -15.07 13.13
CA GLY A 312 -8.84 -14.40 14.02
C GLY A 312 -8.91 -12.87 13.96
N VAL A 313 -8.28 -12.23 12.95
CA VAL A 313 -8.33 -10.79 12.72
C VAL A 313 -9.70 -10.39 12.26
N ILE A 314 -10.25 -11.11 11.29
CA ILE A 314 -11.65 -10.99 10.92
C ILE A 314 -12.44 -11.72 12.03
N PRO A 315 -13.32 -11.05 12.79
CA PRO A 315 -13.88 -11.62 14.01
C PRO A 315 -14.58 -12.96 13.76
N GLU A 316 -14.08 -14.03 14.39
CA GLU A 316 -14.78 -15.32 14.38
C GLU A 316 -16.06 -15.27 15.22
N LYS A 317 -16.06 -14.49 16.31
CA LYS A 317 -17.20 -14.35 17.23
C LYS A 317 -17.97 -13.06 16.94
N CYS A 318 -18.99 -13.16 16.08
CA CYS A 318 -19.86 -12.05 15.67
C CYS A 318 -20.76 -11.44 16.76
N HIS A 319 -20.67 -11.89 18.01
CA HIS A 319 -21.45 -11.30 19.12
C HIS A 319 -21.12 -9.83 19.40
N PHE A 320 -19.95 -9.32 18.97
CA PHE A 320 -19.56 -7.92 19.18
C PHE A 320 -20.12 -6.96 18.10
N ILE A 321 -20.52 -7.45 16.92
CA ILE A 321 -21.07 -6.59 15.85
C ILE A 321 -22.60 -6.49 15.98
N GLU A 322 -23.29 -7.57 16.35
CA GLU A 322 -24.75 -7.58 16.52
C GLU A 322 -25.23 -6.76 17.74
N ASN A 323 -24.46 -6.70 18.83
CA ASN A 323 -24.84 -5.99 20.06
C ASN A 323 -24.55 -4.48 20.05
N TRP A 324 -24.04 -3.92 18.93
CA TRP A 324 -23.70 -2.50 18.82
C TRP A 324 -24.48 -1.77 17.72
N ILE A 325 -25.27 -2.50 16.93
CA ILE A 325 -26.21 -1.96 15.91
C ILE A 325 -27.64 -1.83 16.47
N ARG A 326 -27.86 -2.21 17.73
CA ARG A 326 -29.02 -1.80 18.54
C ARG A 326 -28.58 -0.75 19.53
#